data_AF-A0A0M8UEU3-F1
#
_entry.id   AF-A0A0M8UEU3-F1
#
_cell.length_a   1.000
_cell.length_b   1.000
_cell.length_c   1.000
_cell.angle_alpha   90.00
_cell.angle_beta   90.00
_cell.angle_gamma   90.00
#
_symmetry.space_group_name_H-M   'P 1'
#
loop_
_entity.id
_entity.type
_entity.pdbx_description
1 polymer ?
#
loop_
_entity_poly.entity_id
_entity_poly.type
_entity_poly.pdbx_seq_one_letter_code
_entity_poly.pdbx_strand_id
1 'polypeptide(L)'
;MGPVTPADLSRCVVRAVRCAVADGELAAGAAVPERVVVERTRPGGVGDYATPVAFQVAKAARCAPRDVADVLARRLGAEPGIERVEVTGAGFLNFVLPAPSAAAVITDVIVRDIAIRDVRGGAAHVVPADESGLGLRERVVRRSVLRLLCVQGGVADGTLLDSPAGAPVAPGAPVAPVAKRDGDVVARYGADAACWAMLAVPARETPSFSDALLHQGEANEFFRVRYAHARSRALVRNAHQLGFHQEPGDVDDAPALLRLLADHPLVLEAAAHHRAPERLVRSLVELADALLDFQYRVLPQGDEKPSAAHRARLALAEAAGTVLAGGLALLGMDAPERL
;
A
#
# COMPACT_ATOMS: atom_id res chain seq x y z
N MET A 1 -3.56 -16.53 12.39
CA MET A 1 -4.59 -15.54 12.00
C MET A 1 -3.82 -14.40 11.33
N GLY A 2 -4.16 -14.01 10.10
CA GLY A 2 -3.46 -12.92 9.41
C GLY A 2 -3.70 -11.56 10.09
N PRO A 3 -2.91 -10.53 9.77
CA PRO A 3 -3.16 -9.17 10.26
C PRO A 3 -4.53 -8.69 9.77
N VAL A 4 -5.34 -8.12 10.68
CA VAL A 4 -6.68 -7.60 10.35
C VAL A 4 -6.54 -6.43 9.39
N THR A 5 -7.11 -6.56 8.19
CA THR A 5 -7.08 -5.47 7.19
C THR A 5 -8.27 -4.53 7.38
N PRO A 6 -8.23 -3.28 6.90
CA PRO A 6 -9.42 -2.42 6.93
C PRO A 6 -10.57 -2.89 6.04
N ALA A 7 -10.31 -3.73 5.03
CA ALA A 7 -11.37 -4.46 4.36
C ALA A 7 -12.04 -5.48 5.29
N ASP A 8 -11.27 -6.17 6.15
CA ASP A 8 -11.82 -7.01 7.22
C ASP A 8 -12.60 -6.16 8.24
N LEU A 9 -12.04 -5.04 8.70
CA LEU A 9 -12.74 -4.12 9.61
C LEU A 9 -14.03 -3.59 8.97
N SER A 10 -13.99 -3.18 7.70
CA SER A 10 -15.18 -2.72 6.96
C SER A 10 -16.25 -3.82 6.92
N ARG A 11 -15.87 -5.06 6.59
CA ARG A 11 -16.78 -6.23 6.63
C ARG A 11 -17.32 -6.49 8.03
N CYS A 12 -16.48 -6.43 9.06
CA CYS A 12 -16.86 -6.61 10.46
C CYS A 12 -17.85 -5.52 10.90
N VAL A 13 -17.61 -4.26 10.53
CA VAL A 13 -18.52 -3.15 10.84
C VAL A 13 -19.84 -3.31 10.12
N VAL A 14 -19.86 -3.62 8.82
CA VAL A 14 -21.11 -3.87 8.07
C VAL A 14 -21.89 -5.02 8.72
N ARG A 15 -21.21 -6.11 9.10
CA ARG A 15 -21.82 -7.23 9.82
C ARG A 15 -22.37 -6.80 11.18
N ALA A 16 -21.61 -6.04 11.96
CA ALA A 16 -22.02 -5.55 13.27
C ALA A 16 -23.26 -4.65 13.19
N VAL A 17 -23.32 -3.75 12.20
CA VAL A 17 -24.52 -2.92 11.95
C VAL A 17 -25.71 -3.80 11.59
N ARG A 18 -25.55 -4.76 10.68
CA ARG A 18 -26.64 -5.66 10.28
C ARG A 18 -27.18 -6.48 11.45
N CYS A 19 -26.30 -7.06 12.27
CA CYS A 19 -26.71 -7.81 13.45
C CYS A 19 -27.37 -6.90 14.50
N ALA A 20 -26.86 -5.68 14.72
CA ALA A 20 -27.46 -4.76 15.67
C ALA A 20 -28.88 -4.31 15.27
N VAL A 21 -29.16 -4.19 13.96
CA VAL A 21 -30.51 -3.96 13.44
C VAL A 21 -31.40 -5.20 13.61
N ALA A 22 -30.88 -6.39 13.28
CA ALA A 22 -31.63 -7.64 13.41
C ALA A 22 -32.02 -7.95 14.87
N ASP A 23 -31.13 -7.64 15.81
CA ASP A 23 -31.32 -7.88 17.24
C ASP A 23 -32.12 -6.75 17.93
N GLY A 24 -32.53 -5.71 17.19
CA GLY A 24 -33.31 -4.58 17.70
C GLY A 24 -32.54 -3.57 18.58
N GLU A 25 -31.20 -3.67 18.63
CA GLU A 25 -30.34 -2.70 19.33
C GLU A 25 -30.21 -1.38 18.57
N LEU A 26 -30.37 -1.41 17.24
CA LEU A 26 -30.51 -0.24 16.39
C LEU A 26 -31.92 -0.22 15.78
N ALA A 27 -32.46 0.98 15.56
CA ALA A 27 -33.79 1.13 14.97
C ALA A 27 -33.86 0.45 13.60
N ALA A 28 -35.00 -0.16 13.27
CA ALA A 28 -35.23 -0.82 11.97
C ALA A 28 -35.05 0.12 10.75
N GLY A 29 -35.12 1.44 10.96
CA GLY A 29 -34.82 2.47 9.95
C GLY A 29 -33.32 2.75 9.74
N ALA A 30 -32.43 2.12 10.50
CA ALA A 30 -30.99 2.23 10.32
C ALA A 30 -30.58 1.54 9.00
N ALA A 31 -30.22 2.33 7.99
CA ALA A 31 -29.72 1.80 6.73
C ALA A 31 -28.36 1.11 6.96
N VAL A 32 -28.27 -0.17 6.62
CA VAL A 32 -26.99 -0.91 6.63
C VAL A 32 -26.18 -0.45 5.42
N PRO A 33 -25.00 0.18 5.59
CA PRO A 33 -24.17 0.57 4.47
C PRO A 33 -23.62 -0.67 3.74
N GLU A 34 -23.55 -0.62 2.41
CA GLU A 34 -22.94 -1.70 1.60
C GLU A 34 -21.43 -1.80 1.85
N ARG A 35 -20.79 -0.65 2.09
CA ARG A 35 -19.36 -0.54 2.41
C ARG A 35 -19.15 0.55 3.44
N VAL A 36 -18.24 0.28 4.39
CA VAL A 36 -17.81 1.25 5.39
C VAL A 36 -16.42 1.73 5.05
N VAL A 37 -16.23 3.06 5.11
CA VAL A 37 -14.92 3.69 5.01
C VAL A 37 -14.21 3.52 6.34
N VAL A 38 -13.07 2.85 6.31
CA VAL A 38 -12.16 2.70 7.44
C VAL A 38 -10.82 3.31 7.02
N GLU A 39 -10.40 4.35 7.72
CA GLU A 39 -9.17 5.09 7.43
C GLU A 39 -8.19 4.94 8.57
N ARG A 40 -6.90 5.09 8.28
CA ARG A 40 -5.91 5.14 9.34
C ARG A 40 -6.08 6.40 10.18
N THR A 41 -5.95 6.28 11.48
CA THR A 41 -5.93 7.44 12.35
C THR A 41 -4.71 8.32 12.05
N ARG A 42 -4.89 9.64 12.08
CA ARG A 42 -3.81 10.61 11.87
C ARG A 42 -2.76 10.51 12.99
N PRO A 43 -1.50 10.91 12.74
CA PRO A 43 -0.49 10.99 13.79
C PRO A 43 -1.00 11.78 15.02
N GLY A 44 -0.91 11.19 16.20
CA GLY A 44 -1.42 11.76 17.46
C GLY A 44 -2.92 11.53 17.74
N GLY A 45 -3.63 10.82 16.86
CA GLY A 45 -5.00 10.36 17.14
C GLY A 45 -5.05 9.02 17.89
N VAL A 46 -6.27 8.55 18.17
CA VAL A 46 -6.54 7.33 18.94
C VAL A 46 -6.64 6.10 18.03
N GLY A 47 -5.96 5.02 18.41
CA GLY A 47 -5.99 3.73 17.71
C GLY A 47 -5.31 3.72 16.33
N ASP A 48 -5.35 2.56 15.69
CA ASP A 48 -4.75 2.31 14.37
C ASP A 48 -5.66 2.77 13.23
N TYR A 49 -6.97 2.51 13.36
CA TYR A 49 -7.97 2.83 12.36
C TYR A 49 -9.14 3.58 12.96
N ALA A 50 -9.81 4.39 12.15
CA ALA A 50 -11.02 5.08 12.53
C ALA A 50 -12.09 4.97 11.43
N THR A 51 -13.35 4.98 11.85
CA THR A 51 -14.49 5.09 10.92
C THR A 51 -15.56 6.05 11.43
N PRO A 52 -16.11 6.92 10.56
CA PRO A 52 -17.23 7.80 10.87
C PRO A 52 -18.60 7.13 10.67
N VAL A 53 -18.66 5.79 10.50
CA VAL A 53 -19.89 5.06 10.15
C VAL A 53 -21.09 5.38 11.05
N ALA A 54 -20.85 5.65 12.35
CA ALA A 54 -21.94 5.90 13.29
C ALA A 54 -22.75 7.14 12.92
N PHE A 55 -22.13 8.16 12.32
CA PHE A 55 -22.85 9.34 11.81
C PHE A 55 -23.80 9.00 10.66
N GLN A 56 -23.36 8.15 9.73
CA GLN A 56 -24.17 7.72 8.60
C GLN A 56 -25.37 6.89 9.07
N VAL A 57 -25.13 5.93 9.95
CA VAL A 57 -26.16 5.02 10.48
C VAL A 57 -27.15 5.80 11.36
N ALA A 58 -26.66 6.68 12.23
CA ALA A 58 -27.50 7.51 13.10
C ALA A 58 -28.39 8.49 12.32
N LYS A 59 -27.88 9.05 11.21
CA LYS A 59 -28.68 9.90 10.33
C LYS A 59 -29.87 9.15 9.74
N ALA A 60 -29.68 7.89 9.33
CA ALA A 60 -30.78 7.06 8.83
C ALA A 60 -31.76 6.66 9.94
N ALA A 61 -31.23 6.31 11.12
CA ALA A 61 -32.00 5.89 12.30
C ALA A 61 -32.68 7.05 13.06
N ARG A 62 -32.32 8.31 12.77
CA ARG A 62 -32.74 9.53 13.50
C ARG A 62 -32.45 9.49 15.00
N CYS A 63 -31.29 8.96 15.39
CA CYS A 63 -30.82 8.92 16.77
C CYS A 63 -29.49 9.66 16.94
N ALA A 64 -28.96 9.73 18.16
CA ALA A 64 -27.65 10.34 18.39
C ALA A 64 -26.54 9.44 17.81
N PRO A 65 -25.54 9.99 17.10
CA PRO A 65 -24.40 9.21 16.60
C PRO A 65 -23.61 8.50 17.70
N ARG A 66 -23.63 9.05 18.93
CA ARG A 66 -22.97 8.47 20.09
C ARG A 66 -23.59 7.13 20.47
N ASP A 67 -24.92 7.05 20.53
CA ASP A 67 -25.65 5.84 20.89
C ASP A 67 -25.34 4.70 19.90
N VAL A 68 -25.30 5.03 18.60
CA VAL A 68 -24.93 4.07 17.55
C VAL A 68 -23.48 3.62 17.73
N ALA A 69 -22.56 4.55 17.98
CA ALA A 69 -21.15 4.22 18.18
C ALA A 69 -20.95 3.32 19.40
N ASP A 70 -21.63 3.58 20.53
CA ASP A 70 -21.50 2.78 21.74
C ASP A 70 -22.05 1.35 21.54
N VAL A 71 -23.15 1.18 20.80
CA VAL A 71 -23.67 -0.14 20.39
C VAL A 71 -22.65 -0.90 19.53
N LEU A 72 -22.11 -0.22 18.51
CA LEU A 72 -21.15 -0.84 17.59
C LEU A 72 -19.82 -1.17 18.27
N ALA A 73 -19.29 -0.27 19.12
CA ALA A 73 -18.04 -0.48 19.84
C ALA A 73 -18.09 -1.73 20.73
N ARG A 74 -19.21 -1.93 21.45
CA ARG A 74 -19.42 -3.10 22.31
C ARG A 74 -19.44 -4.41 21.50
N ARG A 75 -20.09 -4.43 20.34
CA ARG A 75 -20.13 -5.62 19.47
C ARG A 75 -18.77 -5.89 18.82
N LEU A 76 -18.12 -4.84 18.32
CA LEU A 76 -16.84 -4.94 17.61
C LEU A 76 -15.68 -5.27 18.56
N GLY A 77 -15.75 -4.88 19.83
CA GLY A 77 -14.75 -5.26 20.84
C GLY A 77 -14.71 -6.75 21.17
N ALA A 78 -15.73 -7.53 20.78
CA ALA A 78 -15.75 -8.98 20.91
C ALA A 78 -15.24 -9.72 19.66
N GLU A 79 -14.90 -8.99 18.60
CA GLU A 79 -14.45 -9.58 17.34
C GLU A 79 -12.97 -10.02 17.44
N PRO A 80 -12.63 -11.23 16.97
CA PRO A 80 -11.25 -11.69 16.97
C PRO A 80 -10.37 -10.79 16.09
N GLY A 81 -9.24 -10.34 16.65
CA GLY A 81 -8.28 -9.47 15.97
C GLY A 81 -8.48 -7.97 16.18
N ILE A 82 -9.49 -7.57 16.97
CA ILE A 82 -9.62 -6.21 17.51
C ILE A 82 -9.24 -6.28 19.00
N GLU A 83 -8.26 -5.49 19.43
CA GLU A 83 -7.88 -5.41 20.85
C GLU A 83 -8.95 -4.64 21.64
N ARG A 84 -9.34 -3.46 21.12
CA ARG A 84 -10.46 -2.68 21.63
C ARG A 84 -10.96 -1.67 20.60
N VAL A 85 -12.15 -1.14 20.84
CA VAL A 85 -12.74 -0.04 20.06
C VAL A 85 -13.05 1.13 20.99
N GLU A 86 -12.46 2.28 20.71
CA GLU A 86 -12.65 3.52 21.47
C GLU A 86 -13.55 4.49 20.69
N VAL A 87 -14.59 5.00 21.36
CA VAL A 87 -15.49 6.00 20.77
C VAL A 87 -15.02 7.41 21.13
N THR A 88 -14.55 8.17 20.14
CA THR A 88 -14.14 9.56 20.32
C THR A 88 -15.16 10.55 19.75
N GLY A 89 -15.22 11.74 20.38
CA GLY A 89 -16.17 12.78 20.01
C GLY A 89 -17.62 12.31 20.03
N ALA A 90 -18.38 12.74 19.03
CA ALA A 90 -19.81 12.45 18.92
C ALA A 90 -20.12 11.07 18.29
N GLY A 91 -19.15 10.34 17.73
CA GLY A 91 -19.44 9.07 17.04
C GLY A 91 -18.32 8.50 16.15
N PHE A 92 -17.05 8.84 16.39
CA PHE A 92 -15.95 8.19 15.68
C PHE A 92 -15.58 6.90 16.40
N LEU A 93 -15.61 5.76 15.67
CA LEU A 93 -15.13 4.47 16.17
C LEU A 93 -13.64 4.36 15.83
N ASN A 94 -12.79 4.19 16.83
CA ASN A 94 -11.35 4.03 16.66
C ASN A 94 -10.93 2.63 17.11
N PHE A 95 -10.37 1.85 16.19
CA PHE A 95 -9.92 0.49 16.42
C PHE A 95 -8.49 0.50 16.90
N VAL A 96 -8.24 -0.17 18.01
CA VAL A 96 -6.90 -0.57 18.44
C VAL A 96 -6.78 -2.04 18.09
N LEU A 97 -5.80 -2.38 17.27
CA LEU A 97 -5.51 -3.74 16.88
C LEU A 97 -4.36 -4.28 17.74
N PRO A 98 -4.30 -5.61 17.97
CA PRO A 98 -3.11 -6.22 18.55
C PRO A 98 -1.90 -5.91 17.66
N ALA A 99 -0.74 -5.66 18.29
CA ALA A 99 0.50 -5.47 17.55
C ALA A 99 0.69 -6.66 16.57
N PRO A 100 0.84 -6.40 15.26
CA PRO A 100 0.97 -7.48 14.30
C PRO A 100 2.26 -8.24 14.57
N SER A 101 2.18 -9.56 14.76
CA SER A 101 3.39 -10.39 14.85
C SER A 101 4.16 -10.26 13.53
N ALA A 102 5.47 -10.03 13.64
CA ALA A 102 6.36 -9.91 12.49
C ALA A 102 6.22 -11.11 11.54
N ALA A 103 6.13 -12.33 12.09
CA ALA A 103 5.94 -13.55 11.31
C ALA A 103 4.64 -13.53 10.49
N ALA A 104 3.54 -13.00 11.04
CA ALA A 104 2.26 -12.92 10.34
C ALA A 104 2.30 -11.90 9.19
N VAL A 105 2.93 -10.74 9.40
CA VAL A 105 3.10 -9.71 8.35
C VAL A 105 3.98 -10.24 7.21
N ILE A 106 5.11 -10.86 7.55
CA ILE A 106 6.03 -11.45 6.56
C ILE A 106 5.30 -12.50 5.72
N THR A 107 4.53 -13.38 6.37
CA THR A 107 3.77 -14.43 5.67
C THR A 107 2.71 -13.83 4.74
N ASP A 108 1.96 -12.84 5.20
CA ASP A 108 0.94 -12.15 4.38
C ASP A 108 1.55 -11.48 3.15
N VAL A 109 2.69 -10.80 3.31
CA VAL A 109 3.44 -10.19 2.19
C VAL A 109 3.84 -11.23 1.15
N ILE A 110 4.38 -12.37 1.58
CA ILE A 110 4.81 -13.46 0.68
C ILE A 110 3.61 -14.01 -0.11
N VAL A 111 2.49 -14.25 0.55
CA VAL A 111 1.27 -14.76 -0.11
C VAL A 111 0.75 -13.75 -1.14
N ARG A 112 0.74 -12.46 -0.81
CA ARG A 112 0.28 -11.39 -1.71
C ARG A 112 1.21 -11.14 -2.89
N ASP A 113 2.53 -11.33 -2.71
CA ASP A 113 3.50 -11.18 -3.80
C ASP A 113 3.18 -12.10 -4.97
N ILE A 114 2.71 -13.33 -4.70
CA ILE A 114 2.29 -14.28 -5.73
C ILE A 114 1.19 -13.67 -6.62
N ALA A 115 0.20 -12.99 -6.03
CA ALA A 115 -0.87 -12.34 -6.79
C ALA A 115 -0.37 -11.12 -7.60
N ILE A 116 0.64 -10.40 -7.12
CA ILE A 116 1.25 -9.28 -7.85
C ILE A 116 2.13 -9.79 -9.00
N ARG A 117 2.81 -10.93 -8.85
CA ARG A 117 3.65 -11.53 -9.90
C ARG A 117 2.89 -11.88 -11.16
N ASP A 118 1.62 -12.28 -11.07
CA ASP A 118 0.78 -12.54 -12.24
C ASP A 118 0.53 -11.26 -13.06
N VAL A 119 0.55 -10.08 -12.42
CA VAL A 119 0.48 -8.76 -13.10
C VAL A 119 1.85 -8.35 -13.67
N ARG A 120 2.97 -8.87 -13.12
CA ARG A 120 4.34 -8.59 -13.61
C ARG A 120 4.66 -9.23 -14.96
N GLY A 121 3.93 -10.27 -15.37
CA GLY A 121 4.15 -10.99 -16.64
C GLY A 121 4.03 -10.11 -17.90
N GLY A 122 3.38 -8.96 -17.79
CA GLY A 122 3.37 -7.93 -18.83
C GLY A 122 4.42 -6.86 -18.54
N ALA A 123 5.67 -7.10 -18.95
CA ALA A 123 6.75 -6.11 -18.95
C ALA A 123 6.38 -4.92 -19.86
N ALA A 124 5.57 -3.99 -19.37
CA ALA A 124 5.25 -2.77 -20.10
C ALA A 124 6.35 -1.75 -19.84
N HIS A 125 7.56 -2.08 -20.30
CA HIS A 125 8.56 -1.07 -20.56
C HIS A 125 8.06 -0.25 -21.74
N VAL A 126 7.84 1.04 -21.47
CA VAL A 126 7.39 2.06 -22.41
C VAL A 126 5.90 1.95 -22.75
N VAL A 127 5.15 3.03 -22.48
CA VAL A 127 3.86 3.25 -23.13
C VAL A 127 4.16 3.99 -24.43
N PRO A 128 4.21 3.30 -25.60
CA PRO A 128 4.41 3.99 -26.86
C PRO A 128 3.34 5.07 -27.04
N ALA A 129 3.64 6.04 -27.90
CA ALA A 129 2.58 6.88 -28.43
C ALA A 129 1.54 5.95 -29.09
N ASP A 130 0.29 6.09 -28.70
CA ASP A 130 -0.83 5.34 -29.26
C ASP A 130 -1.81 6.32 -29.92
N GLU A 131 -2.78 5.77 -30.66
CA GLU A 131 -3.82 6.56 -31.35
C GLU A 131 -4.88 7.13 -30.38
N SER A 132 -4.68 7.00 -29.06
CA SER A 132 -5.67 7.40 -28.04
C SER A 132 -5.85 8.91 -27.91
N GLY A 133 -4.93 9.72 -28.46
CA GLY A 133 -4.92 11.18 -28.33
C GLY A 133 -4.55 11.71 -26.94
N LEU A 134 -4.24 10.83 -25.99
CA LEU A 134 -3.89 11.18 -24.61
C LEU A 134 -2.44 11.70 -24.52
N GLY A 135 -2.19 12.63 -23.60
CA GLY A 135 -0.83 13.07 -23.28
C GLY A 135 0.01 11.98 -22.62
N LEU A 136 1.35 12.08 -22.69
CA LEU A 136 2.28 11.09 -22.11
C LEU A 136 1.96 10.77 -20.64
N ARG A 137 1.84 11.80 -19.79
CA ARG A 137 1.57 11.62 -18.36
C ARG A 137 0.21 11.00 -18.09
N GLU A 138 -0.81 11.35 -18.88
CA GLU A 138 -2.15 10.80 -18.73
C GLU A 138 -2.15 9.29 -19.00
N ARG A 139 -1.43 8.83 -20.02
CA ARG A 139 -1.26 7.39 -20.29
C ARG A 139 -0.56 6.67 -19.14
N VAL A 140 0.51 7.25 -18.61
CA VAL A 140 1.28 6.67 -17.48
C VAL A 140 0.44 6.58 -16.20
N VAL A 141 -0.29 7.64 -15.85
CA VAL A 141 -1.20 7.66 -14.70
C VAL A 141 -2.31 6.62 -14.89
N ARG A 142 -2.96 6.60 -16.06
CA ARG A 142 -4.06 5.67 -16.36
C ARG A 142 -3.61 4.21 -16.24
N ARG A 143 -2.47 3.83 -16.81
CA ARG A 143 -1.96 2.45 -16.76
C ARG A 143 -1.61 2.03 -15.33
N SER A 144 -1.03 2.93 -14.54
CA SER A 144 -0.71 2.67 -13.13
C SER A 144 -1.98 2.48 -12.29
N VAL A 145 -3.00 3.33 -12.49
CA VAL A 145 -4.30 3.21 -11.82
C VAL A 145 -5.00 1.90 -12.21
N LEU A 146 -4.95 1.50 -13.48
CA LEU A 146 -5.50 0.22 -13.93
C LEU A 146 -4.84 -0.96 -13.22
N ARG A 147 -3.50 -1.01 -13.15
CA ARG A 147 -2.79 -2.07 -12.41
C ARG A 147 -3.16 -2.10 -10.93
N LEU A 148 -3.26 -0.92 -10.30
CA LEU A 148 -3.72 -0.80 -8.91
C LEU A 148 -5.13 -1.38 -8.72
N LEU A 149 -6.06 -1.05 -9.61
CA LEU A 149 -7.43 -1.58 -9.57
C LEU A 149 -7.47 -3.10 -9.78
N CYS A 150 -6.65 -3.64 -10.70
CA CYS A 150 -6.58 -5.08 -10.97
C CYS A 150 -6.18 -5.88 -9.72
N VAL A 151 -5.13 -5.44 -9.03
CA VAL A 151 -4.64 -6.12 -7.82
C VAL A 151 -5.65 -6.07 -6.66
N GLN A 152 -6.60 -5.14 -6.67
CA GLN A 152 -7.70 -5.09 -5.70
C GLN A 152 -8.92 -5.95 -6.08
N GLY A 153 -8.81 -6.81 -7.11
CA GLY A 153 -9.92 -7.63 -7.60
C GLY A 153 -10.84 -6.90 -8.58
N GLY A 154 -10.43 -5.73 -9.08
CA GLY A 154 -11.09 -5.11 -10.23
C GLY A 154 -10.88 -5.98 -11.47
N VAL A 155 -11.96 -6.42 -12.10
CA VAL A 155 -11.89 -7.07 -13.41
C VAL A 155 -11.48 -6.02 -14.44
N ALA A 156 -10.19 -5.86 -14.68
CA ALA A 156 -9.76 -5.44 -16.00
C ALA A 156 -9.79 -6.71 -16.84
N ASP A 157 -10.71 -6.76 -17.79
CA ASP A 157 -10.63 -7.76 -18.86
C ASP A 157 -9.18 -7.78 -19.36
N GLY A 158 -8.51 -8.94 -19.28
CA GLY A 158 -7.06 -9.07 -19.49
C GLY A 158 -6.58 -8.58 -20.87
N THR A 159 -7.52 -8.32 -21.77
CA THR A 159 -7.37 -7.67 -23.07
C THR A 159 -7.14 -6.16 -23.00
N LEU A 160 -7.34 -5.48 -21.87
CA LEU A 160 -7.27 -4.01 -21.73
C LEU A 160 -5.89 -3.44 -21.42
N LEU A 161 -4.95 -4.28 -20.97
CA LEU A 161 -3.55 -3.84 -20.80
C LEU A 161 -2.86 -3.61 -22.16
N ASP A 162 -3.38 -4.25 -23.22
CA ASP A 162 -2.84 -4.20 -24.60
C ASP A 162 -3.88 -3.83 -25.69
N SER A 163 -5.18 -3.67 -25.37
CA SER A 163 -6.17 -3.19 -26.36
C SER A 163 -6.13 -1.67 -26.54
N PRO A 164 -6.03 -1.15 -27.78
CA PRO A 164 -6.13 0.27 -28.09
C PRO A 164 -7.53 0.87 -27.87
N ALA A 165 -8.53 0.04 -27.54
CA ALA A 165 -9.91 0.45 -27.30
C ALA A 165 -10.45 -0.18 -26.01
N GLY A 166 -10.13 0.46 -24.88
CA GLY A 166 -10.54 -0.04 -23.57
C GLY A 166 -11.71 0.73 -22.96
N ALA A 167 -12.75 0.00 -22.55
CA ALA A 167 -13.98 0.50 -21.92
C ALA A 167 -13.73 1.66 -20.94
N PRO A 168 -14.65 2.64 -20.86
CA PRO A 168 -14.41 3.88 -20.14
C PRO A 168 -14.35 3.59 -18.64
N VAL A 169 -13.14 3.43 -18.12
CA VAL A 169 -12.88 3.79 -16.73
C VAL A 169 -13.36 5.23 -16.63
N ALA A 170 -14.45 5.47 -15.88
CA ALA A 170 -15.07 6.79 -15.73
C ALA A 170 -13.96 7.85 -15.59
N PRO A 171 -14.00 9.00 -16.27
CA PRO A 171 -12.85 9.90 -16.34
C PRO A 171 -12.37 10.22 -14.92
N GLY A 172 -11.11 9.89 -14.65
CA GLY A 172 -10.44 10.36 -13.43
C GLY A 172 -10.38 11.89 -13.43
N ALA A 173 -10.00 12.47 -12.30
CA ALA A 173 -9.70 13.90 -12.25
C ALA A 173 -8.72 14.28 -13.39
N PRO A 174 -8.82 15.49 -13.97
CA PRO A 174 -7.97 15.90 -15.08
C PRO A 174 -6.49 15.78 -14.70
N VAL A 175 -5.71 15.18 -15.59
CA VAL A 175 -4.27 14.97 -15.40
C VAL A 175 -3.52 16.15 -16.00
N ALA A 176 -2.74 16.87 -15.20
CA ALA A 176 -1.88 17.94 -15.68
C ALA A 176 -0.78 17.36 -16.59
N PRO A 177 -0.49 17.97 -17.76
CA PRO A 177 0.51 17.46 -18.67
C PRO A 177 1.93 17.68 -18.14
N VAL A 178 2.93 17.05 -18.77
CA VAL A 178 4.34 17.45 -18.63
C VAL A 178 4.51 18.86 -19.19
N ALA A 179 5.31 19.71 -18.53
CA ALA A 179 5.51 21.06 -19.00
C ALA A 179 6.29 21.08 -20.32
N LYS A 180 5.88 21.92 -21.27
CA LYS A 180 6.54 22.02 -22.59
C LYS A 180 8.05 22.30 -22.49
N ARG A 181 8.48 23.00 -21.44
CA ARG A 181 9.90 23.33 -21.17
C ARG A 181 10.77 22.10 -20.91
N ASP A 182 10.18 20.99 -20.48
CA ASP A 182 10.92 19.78 -20.11
C ASP A 182 11.23 18.89 -21.33
N GLY A 183 10.62 19.19 -22.50
CA GLY A 183 10.91 18.51 -23.76
C GLY A 183 10.59 17.02 -23.74
N ASP A 184 11.44 16.22 -24.40
CA ASP A 184 11.35 14.76 -24.36
C ASP A 184 12.03 14.20 -23.10
N VAL A 185 11.24 14.12 -22.04
CA VAL A 185 11.69 13.62 -20.74
C VAL A 185 12.07 12.13 -20.76
N VAL A 186 11.51 11.34 -21.67
CA VAL A 186 11.84 9.90 -21.78
C VAL A 186 13.22 9.74 -22.40
N ALA A 187 13.50 10.49 -23.48
CA ALA A 187 14.82 10.49 -24.09
C ALA A 187 15.90 11.02 -23.14
N ARG A 188 15.58 12.01 -22.30
CA ARG A 188 16.56 12.62 -21.37
C ARG A 188 16.82 11.78 -20.12
N TYR A 189 15.79 11.27 -19.46
CA TYR A 189 15.92 10.63 -18.14
C TYR A 189 15.80 9.10 -18.18
N GLY A 190 15.37 8.54 -19.32
CA GLY A 190 14.98 7.14 -19.43
C GLY A 190 13.52 6.92 -19.00
N ALA A 191 12.93 5.82 -19.49
CA ALA A 191 11.52 5.52 -19.31
C ALA A 191 11.09 5.45 -17.83
N ASP A 192 11.84 4.71 -17.00
CA ASP A 192 11.44 4.47 -15.62
C ASP A 192 11.61 5.73 -14.75
N ALA A 193 12.70 6.48 -14.90
CA ALA A 193 12.90 7.71 -14.13
C ALA A 193 11.88 8.80 -14.53
N ALA A 194 11.53 8.89 -15.82
CA ALA A 194 10.46 9.77 -16.27
C ALA A 194 9.10 9.32 -15.72
N CYS A 195 8.82 8.02 -15.70
CA CYS A 195 7.63 7.43 -15.11
C CYS A 195 7.51 7.79 -13.63
N TRP A 196 8.59 7.61 -12.86
CA TRP A 196 8.67 7.99 -11.45
C TRP A 196 8.29 9.45 -11.25
N ALA A 197 8.94 10.38 -11.96
CA ALA A 197 8.69 11.82 -11.81
C ALA A 197 7.24 12.21 -12.13
N MET A 198 6.62 11.57 -13.13
CA MET A 198 5.22 11.81 -13.50
C MET A 198 4.21 11.29 -12.46
N LEU A 199 4.55 10.22 -11.75
CA LEU A 199 3.70 9.54 -10.76
C LEU A 199 3.94 10.00 -9.33
N ALA A 200 5.09 10.62 -9.04
CA ALA A 200 5.45 11.11 -7.71
C ALA A 200 4.65 12.34 -7.25
N VAL A 201 3.93 12.98 -8.17
CA VAL A 201 3.12 14.17 -7.91
C VAL A 201 1.62 13.91 -8.15
N PRO A 202 0.72 14.59 -7.42
CA PRO A 202 -0.72 14.46 -7.63
C PRO A 202 -1.11 14.71 -9.09
N ALA A 203 -2.09 13.95 -9.60
CA ALA A 203 -2.49 13.99 -11.01
C ALA A 203 -2.76 15.40 -11.55
N ARG A 204 -3.33 16.29 -10.74
CA ARG A 204 -3.68 17.68 -11.10
C ARG A 204 -2.51 18.67 -11.10
N GLU A 205 -1.33 18.26 -10.63
CA GLU A 205 -0.14 19.12 -10.49
C GLU A 205 0.90 18.76 -11.54
N THR A 206 1.49 19.73 -12.20
CA THR A 206 2.52 19.50 -13.22
C THR A 206 3.79 18.91 -12.59
N PRO A 207 4.32 17.78 -13.10
CA PRO A 207 5.55 17.19 -12.57
C PRO A 207 6.76 18.10 -12.80
N SER A 208 7.73 18.02 -11.90
CA SER A 208 9.03 18.66 -12.07
C SER A 208 10.08 17.61 -12.43
N PHE A 209 10.94 17.98 -13.38
CA PHE A 209 12.09 17.17 -13.77
C PHE A 209 13.35 17.94 -13.36
N SER A 210 14.20 17.30 -12.55
CA SER A 210 15.47 17.86 -12.10
C SER A 210 16.61 16.91 -12.44
N ASP A 211 17.83 17.43 -12.49
CA ASP A 211 19.02 16.60 -12.75
C ASP A 211 19.29 15.58 -11.64
N ALA A 212 18.66 15.72 -10.46
CA ALA A 212 18.71 14.72 -9.40
C ALA A 212 18.29 13.32 -9.90
N LEU A 213 17.35 13.23 -10.85
CA LEU A 213 16.89 11.97 -11.44
C LEU A 213 17.99 11.23 -12.23
N LEU A 214 19.04 11.94 -12.66
CA LEU A 214 20.18 11.37 -13.40
C LEU A 214 21.28 10.86 -12.46
N HIS A 215 21.25 11.22 -11.19
CA HIS A 215 22.28 10.87 -10.22
C HIS A 215 21.92 9.60 -9.44
N GLN A 216 22.91 8.71 -9.28
CA GLN A 216 22.81 7.52 -8.44
C GLN A 216 23.23 7.86 -7.01
N GLY A 217 22.33 8.48 -6.25
CA GLY A 217 22.62 8.90 -4.88
C GLY A 217 21.37 9.15 -4.05
N GLU A 218 21.57 9.51 -2.78
CA GLU A 218 20.50 9.66 -1.78
C GLU A 218 19.49 10.78 -2.11
N ALA A 219 19.90 11.78 -2.88
CA ALA A 219 19.03 12.86 -3.35
C ALA A 219 17.99 12.37 -4.39
N ASN A 220 18.19 11.19 -4.98
CA ASN A 220 17.30 10.62 -5.97
C ASN A 220 16.42 9.53 -5.34
N GLU A 221 15.17 9.87 -5.03
CA GLU A 221 14.21 8.94 -4.43
C GLU A 221 13.99 7.69 -5.27
N PHE A 222 13.94 7.81 -6.60
CA PHE A 222 13.80 6.67 -7.50
C PHE A 222 14.98 5.71 -7.38
N PHE A 223 16.21 6.25 -7.36
CA PHE A 223 17.40 5.44 -7.15
C PHE A 223 17.38 4.78 -5.77
N ARG A 224 17.06 5.52 -4.70
CA ARG A 224 16.97 4.99 -3.33
C ARG A 224 16.03 3.80 -3.23
N VAL A 225 14.84 3.89 -3.82
CA VAL A 225 13.85 2.79 -3.81
C VAL A 225 14.39 1.55 -4.52
N ARG A 226 14.98 1.71 -5.71
CA ARG A 226 15.59 0.59 -6.44
C ARG A 226 16.82 0.03 -5.73
N TYR A 227 17.63 0.89 -5.12
CA TYR A 227 18.81 0.52 -4.35
C TYR A 227 18.42 -0.28 -3.09
N ALA A 228 17.38 0.15 -2.37
CA ALA A 228 16.84 -0.60 -1.23
C ALA A 228 16.36 -2.00 -1.64
N HIS A 229 15.69 -2.13 -2.79
CA HIS A 229 15.34 -3.43 -3.35
C HIS A 229 16.59 -4.27 -3.65
N ALA A 230 17.56 -3.74 -4.40
CA ALA A 230 18.80 -4.45 -4.73
C ALA A 230 19.56 -4.85 -3.47
N ARG A 231 19.53 -4.02 -2.43
CA ARG A 231 20.15 -4.29 -1.13
C ARG A 231 19.44 -5.42 -0.38
N SER A 232 18.11 -5.50 -0.41
CA SER A 232 17.38 -6.66 0.12
C SER A 232 17.85 -7.97 -0.53
N ARG A 233 18.03 -7.96 -1.86
CA ARG A 233 18.51 -9.14 -2.61
C ARG A 233 19.96 -9.45 -2.26
N ALA A 234 20.79 -8.43 -2.04
CA ALA A 234 22.16 -8.61 -1.58
C ALA A 234 22.22 -9.24 -0.18
N LEU A 235 21.37 -8.82 0.76
CA LEU A 235 21.29 -9.42 2.09
C LEU A 235 20.96 -10.91 2.03
N VAL A 236 19.97 -11.30 1.21
CA VAL A 236 19.62 -12.71 0.98
C VAL A 236 20.82 -13.47 0.41
N ARG A 237 21.46 -12.97 -0.65
CA ARG A 237 22.66 -13.63 -1.23
C ARG A 237 23.79 -13.79 -0.22
N ASN A 238 24.05 -12.76 0.59
CA ASN A 238 25.11 -12.79 1.60
C ASN A 238 24.79 -13.75 2.74
N ALA A 239 23.53 -13.83 3.19
CA ALA A 239 23.10 -14.80 4.20
C ALA A 239 23.30 -16.25 3.72
N HIS A 240 22.97 -16.52 2.45
CA HIS A 240 23.23 -17.83 1.83
C HIS A 240 24.73 -18.17 1.82
N GLN A 241 25.61 -17.20 1.56
CA GLN A 241 27.07 -17.39 1.64
C GLN A 241 27.55 -17.68 3.07
N LEU A 242 26.86 -17.10 4.07
CA LEU A 242 27.09 -17.38 5.50
C LEU A 242 26.42 -18.67 5.99
N GLY A 243 25.73 -19.40 5.11
CA GLY A 243 25.15 -20.71 5.41
C GLY A 243 23.82 -20.67 6.17
N PHE A 244 23.05 -19.59 6.07
CA PHE A 244 21.70 -19.53 6.64
C PHE A 244 20.67 -18.91 5.69
N HIS A 245 19.40 -19.19 5.97
CA HIS A 245 18.27 -18.72 5.17
C HIS A 245 17.29 -17.93 6.04
N GLN A 246 16.40 -17.20 5.38
CA GLN A 246 15.32 -16.48 6.01
C GLN A 246 14.33 -17.46 6.66
N GLU A 247 13.79 -17.08 7.80
CA GLU A 247 12.76 -17.83 8.50
C GLU A 247 11.85 -16.83 9.20
N PRO A 248 10.54 -16.76 8.88
CA PRO A 248 9.63 -15.84 9.56
C PRO A 248 9.65 -16.09 11.07
N GLY A 249 9.83 -15.02 11.84
CA GLY A 249 9.88 -15.04 13.29
C GLY A 249 9.67 -13.64 13.86
N ASP A 250 9.76 -13.50 15.19
CA ASP A 250 9.58 -12.22 15.86
C ASP A 250 10.77 -11.27 15.62
N VAL A 251 10.47 -9.99 15.41
CA VAL A 251 11.45 -8.93 15.14
C VAL A 251 11.03 -7.66 15.89
N ASP A 252 11.58 -7.45 17.08
CA ASP A 252 11.18 -6.31 17.93
C ASP A 252 11.96 -5.02 17.62
N ASP A 253 13.11 -5.13 16.95
CA ASP A 253 14.04 -4.04 16.70
C ASP A 253 13.81 -3.29 15.37
N ALA A 254 12.64 -3.49 14.74
CA ALA A 254 12.25 -2.86 13.48
C ALA A 254 10.77 -2.43 13.40
N PRO A 255 10.21 -1.76 14.42
CA PRO A 255 8.77 -1.46 14.49
C PRO A 255 8.29 -0.57 13.33
N ALA A 256 9.12 0.36 12.86
CA ALA A 256 8.78 1.23 11.73
C ALA A 256 8.63 0.45 10.42
N LEU A 257 9.57 -0.46 10.13
CA LEU A 257 9.56 -1.30 8.93
C LEU A 257 8.37 -2.27 8.95
N LEU A 258 8.14 -2.93 10.08
CA LEU A 258 7.00 -3.82 10.27
C LEU A 258 5.67 -3.12 10.05
N ARG A 259 5.52 -1.92 10.61
CA ARG A 259 4.33 -1.09 10.43
C ARG A 259 4.12 -0.77 8.94
N LEU A 260 5.14 -0.29 8.25
CA LEU A 260 5.04 0.04 6.81
C LEU A 260 4.62 -1.16 5.95
N LEU A 261 5.09 -2.37 6.28
CA LEU A 261 4.68 -3.59 5.59
C LEU A 261 3.23 -3.98 5.90
N ALA A 262 2.83 -3.91 7.17
CA ALA A 262 1.44 -4.15 7.57
C ALA A 262 0.46 -3.15 6.94
N ASP A 263 0.93 -1.92 6.69
CA ASP A 263 0.14 -0.83 6.11
C ASP A 263 0.04 -0.92 4.57
N HIS A 264 0.95 -1.66 3.92
CA HIS A 264 1.05 -1.67 2.46
C HIS A 264 -0.26 -2.04 1.74
N PRO A 265 -1.05 -3.06 2.17
CA PRO A 265 -2.36 -3.36 1.59
C PRO A 265 -3.29 -2.15 1.49
N LEU A 266 -3.24 -1.27 2.49
CA LEU A 266 -4.11 -0.10 2.54
C LEU A 266 -3.65 1.02 1.66
N VAL A 267 -2.33 1.18 1.56
CA VAL A 267 -1.76 2.13 0.61
C VAL A 267 -2.24 1.77 -0.80
N LEU A 268 -2.25 0.47 -1.15
CA LEU A 268 -2.78 0.01 -2.44
C LEU A 268 -4.28 0.29 -2.59
N GLU A 269 -5.10 -0.04 -1.58
CA GLU A 269 -6.55 0.22 -1.61
C GLU A 269 -6.84 1.72 -1.75
N ALA A 270 -6.18 2.57 -0.96
CA ALA A 270 -6.35 4.02 -1.00
C ALA A 270 -5.85 4.62 -2.32
N ALA A 271 -4.70 4.16 -2.84
CA ALA A 271 -4.18 4.59 -4.13
C ALA A 271 -5.14 4.20 -5.28
N ALA A 272 -5.72 3.01 -5.23
CA ALA A 272 -6.72 2.56 -6.20
C ALA A 272 -8.03 3.35 -6.10
N HIS A 273 -8.59 3.47 -4.88
CA HIS A 273 -9.86 4.14 -4.63
C HIS A 273 -9.83 5.63 -5.03
N HIS A 274 -8.76 6.33 -4.64
CA HIS A 274 -8.58 7.74 -4.99
C HIS A 274 -7.93 7.96 -6.34
N ARG A 275 -7.52 6.88 -7.03
CA ARG A 275 -6.79 6.93 -8.31
C ARG A 275 -5.56 7.83 -8.23
N ALA A 276 -4.83 7.65 -7.14
CA ALA A 276 -3.76 8.51 -6.66
C ALA A 276 -2.45 7.70 -6.52
N PRO A 277 -1.77 7.37 -7.63
CA PRO A 277 -0.55 6.55 -7.61
C PRO A 277 0.60 7.19 -6.80
N GLU A 278 0.59 8.51 -6.61
CA GLU A 278 1.56 9.24 -5.77
C GLU A 278 1.52 8.80 -4.29
N ARG A 279 0.42 8.17 -3.84
CA ARG A 279 0.34 7.56 -2.51
C ARG A 279 1.21 6.33 -2.40
N LEU A 280 1.23 5.49 -3.44
CA LEU A 280 2.12 4.33 -3.50
C LEU A 280 3.57 4.78 -3.56
N VAL A 281 3.89 5.78 -4.40
CA VAL A 281 5.25 6.34 -4.51
C VAL A 281 5.80 6.74 -3.13
N ARG A 282 5.08 7.57 -2.37
CA ARG A 282 5.50 8.01 -1.04
C ARG A 282 5.71 6.84 -0.07
N SER A 283 4.82 5.86 -0.08
CA SER A 283 4.96 4.66 0.76
C SER A 283 6.19 3.83 0.40
N LEU A 284 6.55 3.72 -0.88
CA LEU A 284 7.77 3.02 -1.29
C LEU A 284 9.03 3.75 -0.84
N VAL A 285 9.02 5.08 -0.86
CA VAL A 285 10.12 5.91 -0.35
C VAL A 285 10.29 5.70 1.16
N GLU A 286 9.21 5.80 1.94
CA GLU A 286 9.25 5.54 3.39
C GLU A 286 9.72 4.12 3.71
N LEU A 287 9.27 3.13 2.94
CA LEU A 287 9.69 1.74 3.09
C LEU A 287 11.17 1.53 2.76
N ALA A 288 11.67 2.19 1.70
CA ALA A 288 13.06 2.12 1.30
C ALA A 288 13.98 2.69 2.39
N ASP A 289 13.63 3.85 2.94
CA ASP A 289 14.41 4.49 4.02
C ASP A 289 14.43 3.60 5.27
N ALA A 290 13.27 3.09 5.69
CA ALA A 290 13.18 2.19 6.84
C ALA A 290 13.99 0.89 6.64
N LEU A 291 14.02 0.34 5.43
CA LEU A 291 14.83 -0.84 5.11
C LEU A 291 16.33 -0.51 5.12
N LEU A 292 16.73 0.62 4.55
CA LEU A 292 18.13 1.06 4.49
C LEU A 292 18.67 1.39 5.88
N ASP A 293 17.85 1.92 6.79
CA ASP A 293 18.25 2.11 8.19
C ASP A 293 18.38 0.77 8.94
N PHE A 294 17.51 -0.19 8.62
CA PHE A 294 17.48 -1.50 9.27
C PHE A 294 18.58 -2.47 8.79
N GLN A 295 19.06 -2.32 7.56
CA GLN A 295 19.89 -3.32 6.86
C GLN A 295 21.12 -3.82 7.64
N TYR A 296 21.73 -2.96 8.45
CA TYR A 296 22.98 -3.26 9.16
C TYR A 296 22.79 -4.26 10.31
N ARG A 297 21.55 -4.50 10.74
CA ARG A 297 21.18 -5.42 11.83
C ARG A 297 20.87 -6.84 11.36
N VAL A 298 20.79 -7.04 10.04
CA VAL A 298 20.23 -8.25 9.44
C VAL A 298 21.21 -9.42 9.46
N LEU A 299 22.47 -9.18 9.09
CA LEU A 299 23.50 -10.21 9.01
C LEU A 299 24.33 -10.24 10.31
N PRO A 300 24.85 -11.41 10.73
CA PRO A 300 25.80 -11.51 11.83
C PRO A 300 27.04 -10.64 11.58
N GLN A 301 27.54 -9.99 12.63
CA GLN A 301 28.74 -9.15 12.56
C GLN A 301 29.92 -9.76 13.34
N GLY A 302 31.12 -9.69 12.77
CA GLY A 302 32.34 -10.21 13.41
C GLY A 302 32.26 -11.71 13.68
N ASP A 303 32.41 -12.12 14.94
CA ASP A 303 32.40 -13.51 15.38
C ASP A 303 30.98 -14.04 15.72
N GLU A 304 29.94 -13.23 15.49
CA GLU A 304 28.56 -13.65 15.71
C GLU A 304 28.17 -14.84 14.83
N LYS A 305 27.52 -15.83 15.44
CA LYS A 305 26.95 -16.95 14.69
C LYS A 305 25.53 -16.63 14.20
N PRO A 306 25.13 -17.15 13.03
CA PRO A 306 23.73 -17.09 12.59
C PRO A 306 22.78 -17.61 13.68
N SER A 307 21.76 -16.82 14.00
CA SER A 307 20.79 -17.09 15.07
C SER A 307 19.36 -16.97 14.55
N ALA A 308 18.36 -17.35 15.35
CA ALA A 308 16.96 -17.17 14.99
C ALA A 308 16.61 -15.69 14.71
N ALA A 309 17.20 -14.75 15.46
CA ALA A 309 17.04 -13.33 15.21
C ALA A 309 17.54 -12.93 13.82
N HIS A 310 18.72 -13.40 13.40
CA HIS A 310 19.24 -13.12 12.05
C HIS A 310 18.33 -13.67 10.95
N ARG A 311 17.75 -14.87 11.14
CA ARG A 311 16.80 -15.46 10.19
C ARG A 311 15.50 -14.66 10.08
N ALA A 312 14.96 -14.21 11.23
CA ALA A 312 13.75 -13.38 11.28
C ALA A 312 13.97 -11.99 10.66
N ARG A 313 15.08 -11.33 10.98
CA ARG A 313 15.46 -10.04 10.37
C ARG A 313 15.66 -10.15 8.86
N LEU A 314 16.25 -11.26 8.40
CA LEU A 314 16.41 -11.51 6.97
C LEU A 314 15.06 -11.71 6.28
N ALA A 315 14.14 -12.46 6.91
CA ALA A 315 12.78 -12.63 6.40
C ALA A 315 12.03 -11.29 6.30
N LEU A 316 12.21 -10.40 7.29
CA LEU A 316 11.65 -9.05 7.25
C LEU A 316 12.24 -8.20 6.11
N ALA A 317 13.56 -8.22 5.94
CA ALA A 317 14.23 -7.51 4.85
C ALA A 317 13.81 -8.05 3.48
N GLU A 318 13.61 -9.36 3.36
CA GLU A 318 13.12 -9.99 2.14
C GLU A 318 11.68 -9.55 1.82
N ALA A 319 10.80 -9.54 2.81
CA ALA A 319 9.43 -9.06 2.68
C ALA A 319 9.40 -7.59 2.22
N ALA A 320 10.26 -6.73 2.78
CA ALA A 320 10.40 -5.35 2.33
C ALA A 320 10.86 -5.23 0.88
N GLY A 321 11.88 -5.99 0.49
CA GLY A 321 12.30 -6.07 -0.91
C GLY A 321 11.18 -6.49 -1.85
N THR A 322 10.35 -7.44 -1.41
CA THR A 322 9.23 -7.97 -2.16
C THR A 322 8.15 -6.91 -2.40
N VAL A 323 7.80 -6.14 -1.37
CA VAL A 323 6.87 -5.00 -1.49
C VAL A 323 7.44 -3.90 -2.39
N LEU A 324 8.74 -3.60 -2.29
CA LEU A 324 9.40 -2.62 -3.17
C LEU A 324 9.30 -3.05 -4.65
N ALA A 325 9.62 -4.32 -4.95
CA ALA A 325 9.52 -4.86 -6.30
C ALA A 325 8.08 -4.86 -6.82
N GLY A 326 7.11 -5.25 -5.99
CA GLY A 326 5.69 -5.23 -6.34
C GLY A 326 5.17 -3.83 -6.61
N GLY A 327 5.52 -2.87 -5.77
CA GLY A 327 5.15 -1.46 -5.93
C GLY A 327 5.73 -0.83 -7.20
N LEU A 328 7.01 -1.06 -7.50
CA LEU A 328 7.63 -0.60 -8.74
C LEU A 328 6.94 -1.19 -9.97
N ALA A 329 6.62 -2.48 -9.95
CA ALA A 329 5.91 -3.13 -11.04
C ALA A 329 4.48 -2.57 -11.25
N LEU A 330 3.76 -2.27 -10.17
CA LEU A 330 2.45 -1.62 -10.25
C LEU A 330 2.52 -0.22 -10.89
N LEU A 331 3.63 0.49 -10.66
CA LEU A 331 3.90 1.78 -11.29
C LEU A 331 4.54 1.62 -12.70
N GLY A 332 4.84 0.40 -13.14
CA GLY A 332 5.42 0.11 -14.46
C GLY A 332 6.90 0.40 -14.58
N MET A 333 7.65 0.22 -13.50
CA MET A 333 9.09 0.42 -13.42
C MET A 333 9.78 -0.89 -13.03
N ASP A 334 11.03 -1.04 -13.44
CA ASP A 334 11.82 -2.22 -13.12
C ASP A 334 12.47 -2.15 -11.72
N ALA A 335 12.56 -3.32 -11.09
CA ALA A 335 13.16 -3.54 -9.79
C ALA A 335 14.40 -4.43 -9.95
N PRO A 336 15.58 -3.86 -10.26
CA PRO A 336 16.78 -4.64 -10.54
C PRO A 336 17.28 -5.34 -9.28
N GLU A 337 17.77 -6.57 -9.42
CA GLU A 337 18.36 -7.33 -8.29
C GLU A 337 19.76 -6.86 -7.89
N ARG A 338 20.40 -6.05 -8.74
CA ARG A 338 21.76 -5.51 -8.60
C ARG A 338 21.82 -4.10 -9.20
N LEU A 339 22.43 -3.18 -8.47
CA LEU A 339 22.75 -1.82 -8.87
C LEU A 339 24.18 -1.49 -8.46
#